data_AF-A0A2U1AQI0-F1
#
_entry.id   AF-A0A2U1AQI0-F1
#
_cell.length_a   1.000
_cell.length_b   1.000
_cell.length_c   1.000
_cell.angle_alpha   90.00
_cell.angle_beta   90.00
_cell.angle_gamma   90.00
#
_symmetry.space_group_name_H-M   'P 1'
#
loop_
_entity.id
_entity.type
_entity.pdbx_description
1 polymer ?
#
loop_
_entity_poly.entity_id
_entity_poly.type
_entity_poly.pdbx_seq_one_letter_code
_entity_poly.pdbx_strand_id
1 'polypeptide(L)'
;MACNCHGKNGVSVGWTSAYDQCTACARKHIKAAWSKWGEFTYEEDNRDYCSAQLRDAADHLKYEHRETALKCRDLAMVIEENRDAEFGSIAAELDALRTESRELFYADHPDAKRRLEVLKNG
;
A
#
# COMPACT_ATOMS: atom_id res chain seq x y z
N MET A 1 -2.28 5.44 -13.83
CA MET A 1 -2.06 6.17 -12.56
C MET A 1 -0.76 6.95 -12.65
N ALA A 2 -0.81 8.28 -12.64
CA ALA A 2 0.38 9.14 -12.62
C ALA A 2 0.75 9.45 -11.16
N CYS A 3 1.95 9.08 -10.70
CA CYS A 3 2.35 9.21 -9.30
C CYS A 3 2.95 10.58 -8.99
N ASN A 4 2.27 11.43 -8.22
CA ASN A 4 2.86 12.72 -7.78
C ASN A 4 4.02 12.58 -6.76
N CYS A 5 4.37 11.35 -6.38
CA CYS A 5 5.43 11.03 -5.42
C CYS A 5 6.86 11.34 -5.92
N HIS A 6 7.06 11.47 -7.23
CA HIS A 6 8.39 11.72 -7.83
C HIS A 6 8.82 13.18 -7.77
N GLY A 7 7.96 14.06 -7.29
CA GLY A 7 8.25 15.48 -7.09
C GLY A 7 9.16 15.73 -5.89
N LYS A 8 10.26 16.47 -6.08
CA LYS A 8 11.02 17.04 -4.95
C LYS A 8 10.34 18.34 -4.48
N ASN A 9 10.29 18.57 -3.17
CA ASN A 9 9.87 19.84 -2.56
C ASN A 9 8.49 20.37 -3.01
N GLY A 10 7.50 19.49 -3.18
CA GLY A 10 6.15 19.90 -3.59
C GLY A 10 6.02 20.29 -5.05
N VAL A 11 7.08 20.14 -5.85
CA VAL A 11 7.03 20.33 -7.31
C VAL A 11 6.54 19.05 -7.94
N SER A 12 5.32 19.04 -8.49
CA SER A 12 4.83 17.92 -9.30
C SER A 12 5.78 17.67 -10.47
N VAL A 13 6.23 16.44 -10.67
CA VAL A 13 6.93 16.07 -11.91
C VAL A 13 6.00 16.33 -13.09
N GLY A 14 6.51 16.98 -14.14
CA GLY A 14 5.71 17.28 -15.34
C GLY A 14 5.28 16.03 -16.11
N TRP A 15 5.93 14.89 -15.85
CA TRP A 15 5.60 13.58 -16.42
C TRP A 15 5.98 12.46 -15.46
N THR A 16 5.07 11.51 -15.27
CA THR A 16 5.38 10.18 -14.71
C THR A 16 5.03 9.12 -15.72
N SER A 17 5.96 8.21 -15.95
CA SER A 17 5.78 6.99 -16.73
C SER A 17 4.90 5.99 -15.98
N ALA A 18 4.23 5.10 -16.71
CA ALA A 18 3.58 3.93 -16.15
C ALA A 18 4.57 2.94 -15.50
N TYR A 19 5.87 3.14 -15.71
CA TYR A 19 6.95 2.38 -15.09
C TYR A 19 7.54 3.07 -13.85
N ASP A 20 7.09 4.29 -13.51
CA ASP A 20 7.54 5.01 -12.32
C ASP A 20 6.79 4.53 -11.06
N GLN A 21 6.77 3.23 -10.88
CA GLN A 21 6.14 2.50 -9.78
C GLN A 21 7.06 2.55 -8.56
N CYS A 22 6.54 2.86 -7.37
CA CYS A 22 7.39 3.01 -6.18
C CYS A 22 6.72 2.57 -4.87
N THR A 23 7.54 2.18 -3.91
CA THR A 23 7.11 1.75 -2.58
C THR A 23 6.44 2.85 -1.76
N ALA A 24 6.76 4.13 -2.00
CA ALA A 24 6.09 5.24 -1.36
C ALA A 24 4.58 5.24 -1.66
N CYS A 25 4.18 5.01 -2.91
CA CYS A 25 2.78 4.93 -3.28
C CYS A 25 2.14 3.61 -2.91
N ALA A 26 2.84 2.49 -3.08
CA ALA A 26 2.35 1.20 -2.59
C ALA A 26 1.96 1.27 -1.10
N ARG A 27 2.83 1.84 -0.27
CA ARG A 27 2.57 2.03 1.16
C ARG A 27 1.38 2.94 1.43
N LYS A 28 1.18 3.99 0.63
CA LYS A 28 -0.01 4.87 0.73
C LYS A 28 -1.29 4.07 0.49
N HIS A 29 -1.33 3.28 -0.59
CA HIS A 29 -2.48 2.47 -0.96
C HIS A 29 -2.78 1.38 0.09
N ILE A 30 -1.77 0.64 0.54
CA ILE A 30 -1.93 -0.37 1.60
C ILE A 30 -2.42 0.26 2.91
N LYS A 31 -1.85 1.41 3.31
CA LYS A 31 -2.31 2.14 4.51
C LYS A 31 -3.78 2.56 4.39
N ALA A 32 -4.20 2.99 3.20
CA ALA A 32 -5.57 3.41 2.95
C ALA A 32 -6.55 2.22 3.08
N ALA A 33 -6.24 1.07 2.46
CA ALA A 33 -7.01 -0.17 2.63
C ALA A 33 -7.13 -0.55 4.11
N TRP A 34 -5.99 -0.66 4.82
CA TRP A 34 -5.98 -0.98 6.25
C TRP A 34 -6.85 -0.02 7.09
N SER A 35 -6.82 1.28 6.79
CA SER A 35 -7.59 2.27 7.56
C SER A 35 -9.09 2.26 7.30
N LYS A 36 -9.53 1.75 6.14
CA LYS A 36 -10.94 1.72 5.73
C LYS A 36 -11.62 0.39 6.03
N TRP A 37 -10.85 -0.66 6.28
CA TRP A 37 -11.42 -1.93 6.67
C TRP A 37 -12.25 -1.81 7.97
N GLY A 38 -13.56 -2.06 7.87
CA GLY A 38 -14.49 -1.99 8.99
C GLY A 38 -14.83 -0.57 9.49
N GLU A 39 -14.56 0.48 8.71
CA GLU A 39 -14.90 1.85 9.09
C GLU A 39 -16.42 2.11 9.01
N PHE A 40 -17.05 2.50 10.13
CA PHE A 40 -18.42 3.03 10.22
C PHE A 40 -19.52 2.24 9.47
N THR A 41 -19.51 0.91 9.55
CA THR A 41 -20.57 0.02 9.01
C THR A 41 -20.79 0.07 7.48
N TYR A 42 -19.93 0.74 6.73
CA TYR A 42 -19.99 0.82 5.25
C TYR A 42 -19.40 -0.45 4.60
N GLU A 43 -19.89 -1.63 4.97
CA GLU A 43 -19.20 -2.90 4.70
C GLU A 43 -18.90 -3.12 3.21
N GLU A 44 -19.90 -2.94 2.34
CA GLU A 44 -19.74 -3.13 0.89
C GLU A 44 -18.78 -2.08 0.29
N ASP A 45 -18.99 -0.79 0.58
CA ASP A 45 -18.13 0.29 0.08
C ASP A 45 -16.68 0.16 0.58
N ASN A 46 -16.50 -0.27 1.83
CA ASN A 46 -15.18 -0.50 2.41
C ASN A 46 -14.46 -1.64 1.70
N ARG A 47 -15.18 -2.72 1.35
CA ARG A 47 -14.62 -3.85 0.60
C ARG A 47 -14.17 -3.43 -0.79
N ASP A 48 -15.01 -2.71 -1.53
CA ASP A 48 -14.68 -2.17 -2.86
C ASP A 48 -13.48 -1.23 -2.80
N TYR A 49 -13.45 -0.35 -1.80
CA TYR A 49 -12.32 0.55 -1.59
C TYR A 49 -11.04 -0.23 -1.29
N CYS A 50 -11.08 -1.18 -0.36
CA CYS A 50 -9.91 -1.96 0.06
C CYS A 50 -9.34 -2.80 -1.09
N SER A 51 -10.20 -3.51 -1.84
CA SER A 51 -9.76 -4.33 -2.96
C SER A 51 -9.13 -3.48 -4.07
N ALA A 52 -9.71 -2.32 -4.39
CA ALA A 52 -9.14 -1.38 -5.36
C ALA A 52 -7.78 -0.83 -4.91
N GLN A 53 -7.64 -0.41 -3.65
CA GLN A 53 -6.37 0.06 -3.11
C GLN A 53 -5.28 -1.02 -3.15
N LEU A 54 -5.61 -2.28 -2.85
CA LEU A 54 -4.66 -3.38 -2.91
C LEU A 54 -4.19 -3.67 -4.35
N ARG A 55 -5.07 -3.53 -5.35
CA ARG A 55 -4.71 -3.65 -6.77
C ARG A 55 -3.75 -2.54 -7.22
N ASP A 56 -3.99 -1.30 -6.79
CA ASP A 56 -3.06 -0.18 -7.02
C ASP A 56 -1.70 -0.42 -6.36
N ALA A 57 -1.70 -0.94 -5.13
CA ALA A 57 -0.46 -1.30 -4.44
C ALA A 57 0.32 -2.39 -5.18
N ALA A 58 -0.36 -3.41 -5.69
CA ALA A 58 0.26 -4.45 -6.49
C ALA A 58 0.91 -3.88 -7.77
N ASP A 59 0.27 -2.92 -8.44
CA ASP A 59 0.84 -2.26 -9.62
C ASP A 59 2.14 -1.52 -9.28
N HIS A 60 2.18 -0.89 -8.11
CA HIS A 60 3.36 -0.20 -7.60
C HIS A 60 4.52 -1.12 -7.17
N LEU A 61 4.23 -2.38 -6.81
CA LEU A 61 5.21 -3.34 -6.28
C LEU A 61 5.67 -4.38 -7.31
N LYS A 62 4.96 -4.54 -8.44
CA LYS A 62 5.10 -5.71 -9.34
C LYS A 62 6.50 -5.98 -9.92
N TYR A 63 7.36 -4.98 -10.01
CA TYR A 63 8.71 -5.11 -10.57
C TYR A 63 9.76 -5.41 -9.49
N GLU A 64 9.90 -4.50 -8.52
CA GLU A 64 10.96 -4.58 -7.50
C GLU A 64 10.59 -5.45 -6.30
N HIS A 65 9.30 -5.57 -5.98
CA HIS A 65 8.79 -6.20 -4.75
C HIS A 65 7.67 -7.20 -5.07
N ARG A 66 7.94 -8.09 -6.04
CA ARG A 66 6.96 -9.00 -6.64
C ARG A 66 6.20 -9.85 -5.61
N GLU A 67 6.88 -10.37 -4.59
CA GLU A 67 6.24 -11.22 -3.57
C GLU A 67 5.12 -10.47 -2.85
N THR A 68 5.40 -9.27 -2.35
CA THR A 68 4.40 -8.42 -1.69
C THR A 68 3.31 -7.97 -2.66
N ALA A 69 3.64 -7.74 -3.93
CA ALA A 69 2.64 -7.47 -4.98
C ALA A 69 1.64 -8.63 -5.14
N LEU A 70 2.11 -9.88 -5.10
CA LEU A 70 1.24 -11.06 -5.18
C LEU A 70 0.34 -11.17 -3.95
N LYS A 71 0.89 -10.97 -2.73
CA LYS A 71 0.08 -10.93 -1.50
C LYS A 71 -1.03 -9.88 -1.56
N CYS A 72 -0.73 -8.68 -2.08
CA CYS A 72 -1.73 -7.63 -2.27
C CYS A 72 -2.83 -8.07 -3.24
N ARG A 73 -2.45 -8.67 -4.38
CA ARG A 73 -3.41 -9.17 -5.38
C ARG A 73 -4.30 -10.27 -4.83
N ASP A 74 -3.72 -11.23 -4.12
CA ASP A 74 -4.46 -12.37 -3.57
C ASP A 74 -5.47 -11.90 -2.51
N LEU A 75 -5.05 -11.01 -1.61
CA LEU A 75 -5.95 -10.43 -0.63
C LEU A 75 -7.07 -9.58 -1.27
N ALA A 76 -6.77 -8.84 -2.34
CA ALA A 76 -7.79 -8.09 -3.08
C ALA A 76 -8.88 -9.01 -3.64
N MET A 77 -8.49 -10.15 -4.22
CA MET A 77 -9.42 -11.16 -4.75
C MET A 77 -10.28 -11.77 -3.64
N VAL A 78 -9.68 -12.09 -2.48
CA VAL A 78 -10.40 -12.63 -1.33
C VAL A 78 -11.48 -11.66 -0.85
N ILE A 79 -11.14 -10.37 -0.73
CA ILE A 79 -12.08 -9.32 -0.30
C ILE A 79 -13.22 -9.17 -1.30
N GLU A 80 -12.91 -9.10 -2.61
CA GLU A 80 -13.89 -8.90 -3.68
C GLU A 80 -14.85 -10.09 -3.81
N GLU A 81 -14.35 -11.30 -3.59
CA GLU A 81 -15.14 -12.54 -3.66
C GLU A 81 -15.79 -12.90 -2.31
N ASN A 82 -15.65 -12.06 -1.29
CA ASN A 82 -16.16 -12.28 0.08
C ASN A 82 -15.72 -13.64 0.69
N ARG A 83 -14.48 -14.06 0.38
CA ARG A 83 -13.90 -15.33 0.83
C ARG A 83 -13.15 -15.24 2.15
N ASP A 84 -13.51 -14.26 2.99
CA ASP A 84 -12.90 -13.99 4.28
C ASP A 84 -12.86 -15.25 5.17
N ALA A 85 -13.95 -16.04 5.18
CA ALA A 85 -14.08 -17.24 5.99
C ALA A 85 -13.10 -18.37 5.61
N GLU A 86 -12.61 -18.38 4.37
CA GLU A 86 -11.66 -19.37 3.85
C GLU A 86 -10.20 -18.93 4.04
N PHE A 87 -9.97 -17.62 4.09
CA PHE A 87 -8.63 -17.02 4.09
C PHE A 87 -8.15 -16.64 5.50
N GLY A 88 -9.07 -16.31 6.40
CA GLY A 88 -8.77 -15.88 7.77
C GLY A 88 -9.09 -14.40 8.02
N SER A 89 -8.45 -13.80 9.01
CA SER A 89 -8.74 -12.42 9.41
C SER A 89 -8.17 -11.41 8.41
N ILE A 90 -9.02 -10.85 7.55
CA ILE A 90 -8.61 -9.78 6.61
C ILE A 90 -7.95 -8.60 7.33
N ALA A 91 -8.45 -8.23 8.51
CA ALA A 91 -7.86 -7.16 9.31
C ALA A 91 -6.40 -7.45 9.70
N ALA A 92 -6.08 -8.70 10.06
CA ALA A 92 -4.72 -9.11 10.39
C ALA A 92 -3.81 -9.10 9.16
N GLU A 93 -4.31 -9.59 8.01
CA GLU A 93 -3.57 -9.60 6.74
C GLU A 93 -3.27 -8.17 6.24
N LEU A 94 -4.24 -7.26 6.36
CA LEU A 94 -4.02 -5.84 6.06
C LEU A 94 -2.98 -5.19 6.97
N ASP A 95 -2.95 -5.54 8.27
CA ASP A 95 -1.94 -5.01 9.19
C ASP A 95 -0.54 -5.57 8.91
N ALA A 96 -0.45 -6.85 8.53
CA ALA A 96 0.79 -7.48 8.09
C ALA A 96 1.34 -6.78 6.85
N LEU A 97 0.52 -6.60 5.80
CA LEU A 97 0.91 -5.85 4.60
C LEU A 97 1.30 -4.40 4.89
N ARG A 98 0.61 -3.73 5.82
CA ARG A 98 0.94 -2.36 6.26
C ARG A 98 2.31 -2.28 6.94
N THR A 99 2.69 -3.33 7.65
CA THR A 99 4.01 -3.43 8.30
C THR A 99 5.08 -3.76 7.27
N GLU A 100 4.88 -4.79 6.45
CA GLU A 100 5.79 -5.20 5.37
C GLU A 100 6.08 -4.04 4.40
N SER A 101 5.05 -3.37 3.89
CA SER A 101 5.22 -2.22 2.98
C SER A 101 5.97 -1.02 3.59
N ARG A 102 5.99 -0.89 4.93
CA ARG A 102 6.80 0.12 5.62
C ARG A 102 8.27 -0.28 5.63
N GLU A 103 8.57 -1.55 5.81
CA GLU A 103 9.93 -2.07 5.78
C GLU A 103 10.51 -1.93 4.38
N LEU A 104 9.75 -2.31 3.33
CA LEU A 104 10.14 -2.11 1.94
C LEU A 104 10.38 -0.63 1.62
N PHE A 105 9.47 0.25 2.04
CA PHE A 105 9.67 1.69 1.88
C PHE A 105 10.96 2.18 2.52
N TYR A 106 11.31 1.71 3.72
CA TYR A 106 12.56 2.13 4.36
C TYR A 106 13.81 1.48 3.77
N ALA A 107 13.69 0.30 3.16
CA ALA A 107 14.77 -0.30 2.39
C ALA A 107 15.09 0.53 1.15
N ASP A 108 14.05 0.96 0.41
CA ASP A 108 14.19 1.79 -0.80
C ASP A 108 14.54 3.25 -0.49
N HIS A 109 14.11 3.74 0.68
CA HIS A 109 14.28 5.14 1.09
C HIS A 109 14.94 5.24 2.48
N PRO A 110 16.21 4.85 2.64
CA PRO A 110 16.89 4.83 3.94
C PRO A 110 17.00 6.23 4.58
N ASP A 111 17.05 7.30 3.78
CA ASP A 111 16.98 8.68 4.27
C ASP A 111 15.70 8.99 5.03
N ALA A 112 14.56 8.43 4.62
CA ALA A 112 13.30 8.63 5.32
C ALA A 112 13.32 7.98 6.70
N LYS A 113 13.95 6.80 6.83
CA LYS A 113 14.15 6.13 8.13
C LYS A 113 15.06 6.94 9.05
N ARG A 114 16.20 7.42 8.53
CA ARG A 114 17.11 8.30 9.28
C ARG A 114 16.42 9.55 9.81
N ARG A 115 15.60 10.22 8.99
CA ARG A 115 14.82 11.39 9.43
C ARG A 115 13.87 11.06 10.59
N LEU A 116 13.22 9.91 10.56
CA LEU A 116 12.35 9.48 11.67
C LEU A 116 13.15 9.18 12.95
N GLU A 117 14.33 8.57 12.84
CA GLU A 117 15.20 8.27 13.98
C GLU A 117 15.68 9.55 14.67
N VAL A 118 16.01 10.59 13.91
CA VAL A 118 16.33 11.91 14.47
C VAL A 118 15.17 12.48 15.29
N LEU A 119 13.93 12.38 14.80
CA LEU A 119 12.74 12.86 15.52
C LEU A 119 12.41 12.07 16.80
N LYS A 120 12.91 10.84 16.92
CA LYS A 120 12.72 10.02 18.13
C LYS A 120 13.74 10.33 19.24
N ASN A 121 14.90 10.85 18.84
CA ASN A 121 16.05 11.06 19.72
C ASN A 121 16.32 12.54 20.02
N GLY A 122 15.58 13.46 19.39
CA GLY A 122 15.57 14.90 19.68
C GLY A 122 14.30 15.30 20.40
#